data_AF-A0A3C0IY51-F1
#
_entry.id   AF-A0A3C0IY51-F1
#
_cell.length_a   1.000
_cell.length_b   1.000
_cell.length_c   1.000
_cell.angle_alpha   90.00
_cell.angle_beta   90.00
_cell.angle_gamma   90.00
#
_symmetry.space_group_name_H-M   'P 1'
#
loop_
_entity.id
_entity.type
_entity.pdbx_description
1 polymer ?
#
loop_
_entity_poly.entity_id
_entity_poly.type
_entity_poly.pdbx_seq_one_letter_code
_entity_poly.pdbx_strand_id
1 'polypeptide(L)' 'PEASVAELMEFIKGPDFPTAGLILGTQGIRDAYHTGRGSIKVRARAKIEPMNGNRQRIVITEIPYQVNKARLVERIA' A
#
# COMPACT_ATOMS: atom_id res chain seq x y z
N PRO A 1 20.12 22.75 9.44
CA PRO A 1 19.23 23.02 8.28
C PRO A 1 19.69 22.41 6.95
N GLU A 2 20.91 21.84 6.86
CA GLU A 2 21.46 21.30 5.60
C GLU A 2 21.29 19.78 5.42
N ALA A 3 20.25 19.19 6.02
CA ALA A 3 20.00 17.77 5.87
C ALA A 3 19.63 17.43 4.42
N SER A 4 20.23 16.38 3.87
CA SER A 4 19.88 15.84 2.56
C SER A 4 18.55 15.07 2.62
N VAL A 5 17.88 14.93 1.49
CA VAL A 5 16.65 14.12 1.40
C VAL A 5 16.92 12.67 1.84
N ALA A 6 18.09 12.12 1.54
CA ALA A 6 18.45 10.75 1.94
C ALA A 6 18.55 10.60 3.46
N GLU A 7 19.14 11.59 4.16
CA GLU A 7 19.21 11.62 5.63
C GLU A 7 17.82 11.75 6.25
N LEU A 8 16.94 12.56 5.65
CA LEU A 8 15.55 12.67 6.10
C LEU A 8 14.77 11.37 5.93
N MET A 9 15.06 10.59 4.89
CA MET A 9 14.41 9.30 4.62
C MET A 9 14.76 8.20 5.62
N GLU A 10 15.81 8.35 6.42
CA GLU A 10 16.11 7.44 7.53
C GLU A 10 15.01 7.51 8.62
N PHE A 11 14.45 8.71 8.80
CA PHE A 11 13.37 8.97 9.75
C PHE A 11 11.99 8.88 9.09
N ILE A 12 11.82 9.49 7.91
CA ILE A 12 10.57 9.50 7.14
C ILE A 12 10.68 8.51 5.99
N LYS A 13 10.43 7.23 6.30
CA LYS A 13 10.61 6.11 5.36
C LYS A 13 9.66 6.15 4.17
N GLY A 14 8.49 6.77 4.32
CA GLY A 14 7.44 6.76 3.33
C GLY A 14 6.10 7.25 3.87
N PRO A 15 5.05 7.21 3.03
CA PRO A 15 3.70 7.54 3.45
C PRO A 15 3.12 6.47 4.39
N ASP A 16 2.40 6.92 5.41
CA ASP A 16 1.61 6.08 6.30
C ASP A 16 0.13 6.36 6.04
N PHE A 17 -0.55 5.43 5.39
CA PHE A 17 -1.95 5.59 5.05
C PHE A 17 -2.83 5.15 6.23
N PRO A 18 -3.90 5.89 6.58
CA PRO A 18 -4.79 5.51 7.69
C PRO A 18 -5.54 4.19 7.42
N THR A 19 -5.62 3.76 6.16
CA THR A 19 -6.19 2.47 5.76
C THR A 19 -5.16 1.34 5.73
N ALA A 20 -3.94 1.60 6.20
CA ALA A 20 -2.77 0.72 6.10
C ALA A 20 -2.53 0.28 4.65
N GLY A 21 -2.45 -1.02 4.41
CA GLY A 21 -2.13 -1.61 3.11
C GLY A 21 -0.63 -1.85 2.94
N LEU A 22 -0.25 -2.21 1.71
CA LEU A 22 1.11 -2.57 1.36
C LEU A 22 1.61 -1.64 0.26
N ILE A 23 2.67 -0.89 0.54
CA ILE A 23 3.38 -0.13 -0.49
C ILE A 23 4.33 -1.07 -1.23
N LEU A 24 4.25 -1.09 -2.55
CA LEU A 24 5.07 -1.95 -3.40
C LEU A 24 6.30 -1.19 -3.90
N GLY A 25 7.43 -1.43 -3.23
CA GLY A 25 8.72 -0.83 -3.54
C GLY A 25 8.86 0.60 -3.01
N THR A 26 10.08 1.11 -3.05
CA THR A 26 10.46 2.41 -2.46
C THR A 26 10.88 3.46 -3.49
N GLN A 27 11.03 3.08 -4.76
CA GLN A 27 11.48 3.98 -5.81
C GLN A 27 10.54 5.18 -5.97
N GLY A 28 9.23 4.93 -6.05
CA GLY A 28 8.24 6.01 -6.18
C GLY A 28 8.21 6.95 -4.97
N ILE A 29 8.59 6.48 -3.78
CA ILE A 29 8.73 7.31 -2.57
C ILE A 29 9.96 8.22 -2.71
N ARG A 30 11.10 7.66 -3.12
CA ARG A 30 12.33 8.43 -3.36
C ARG A 30 12.12 9.51 -4.40
N ASP A 31 11.54 9.15 -5.54
CA ASP A 31 11.26 10.11 -6.63
C ASP A 31 10.33 11.23 -6.14
N ALA A 32 9.30 10.88 -5.36
CA ALA A 32 8.37 11.85 -4.78
C ALA A 32 9.07 12.80 -3.79
N TYR A 33 9.97 12.32 -2.94
CA TYR A 33 10.68 13.16 -1.98
C TYR A 33 11.77 14.03 -2.63
N HIS A 34 12.39 13.58 -3.73
CA HIS A 34 13.39 14.37 -4.44
C HIS A 34 12.77 15.40 -5.41
N THR A 35 11.68 15.05 -6.08
CA THR A 35 11.14 15.86 -7.20
C THR A 35 9.74 16.42 -6.94
N GLY A 36 9.10 16.02 -5.84
CA GLY A 36 7.68 16.30 -5.59
C GLY A 36 6.72 15.44 -6.42
N ARG A 37 7.22 14.58 -7.33
CA ARG A 37 6.42 13.70 -8.17
C ARG A 37 6.93 12.27 -8.10
N GLY A 38 6.04 11.33 -7.82
CA GLY A 38 6.39 9.91 -7.80
C GLY A 38 5.14 9.05 -7.78
N SER A 39 5.22 7.87 -8.39
CA SER A 39 4.09 6.92 -8.43
C SER A 39 4.30 5.84 -7.38
N ILE A 40 3.43 5.83 -6.37
CA ILE A 40 3.48 4.88 -5.26
C ILE A 40 2.35 3.87 -5.46
N LYS A 41 2.72 2.60 -5.71
CA LYS A 41 1.75 1.52 -5.87
C LYS A 41 1.35 0.98 -4.50
N VAL A 42 0.06 1.03 -4.18
CA VAL A 42 -0.51 0.51 -2.93
C VAL A 42 -1.37 -0.72 -3.23
N ARG A 43 -1.18 -1.79 -2.46
CA ARG A 43 -1.89 -3.07 -2.58
C ARG A 43 -2.67 -3.37 -1.30
N ALA A 44 -3.83 -4.00 -1.45
CA ALA A 44 -4.61 -4.55 -0.35
C ALA A 44 -3.83 -5.66 0.39
N ARG A 45 -3.99 -5.75 1.71
CA ARG A 45 -3.48 -6.90 2.48
C ARG A 45 -4.45 -8.06 2.37
N ALA A 46 -4.04 -9.09 1.65
CA ALA A 46 -4.81 -10.30 1.43
C ALA A 46 -4.04 -11.54 1.89
N LYS A 47 -4.73 -12.50 2.48
CA LYS A 47 -4.21 -13.82 2.84
C LYS A 47 -5.05 -14.92 2.19
N ILE A 48 -4.41 -16.02 1.83
CA ILE A 48 -5.09 -17.22 1.33
C ILE A 48 -5.26 -18.15 2.53
N GLU A 49 -6.50 -18.51 2.83
CA GLU A 49 -6.83 -19.44 3.90
C GLU A 49 -7.42 -20.73 3.31
N PRO A 50 -6.98 -21.91 3.80
CA PRO A 50 -7.57 -23.17 3.40
C PRO A 50 -9.01 -23.31 3.91
N MET A 51 -9.83 -24.03 3.16
CA MET A 51 -11.20 -24.40 3.49
C MET A 51 -11.40 -25.91 3.31
N ASN A 52 -12.47 -26.43 3.90
CA ASN A 52 -12.84 -27.84 3.77
C ASN A 52 -13.03 -28.25 2.30
N GLY A 53 -12.54 -29.44 1.97
CA GLY A 53 -12.67 -30.04 0.64
C GLY A 53 -11.70 -29.46 -0.39
N ASN A 54 -10.44 -29.22 -0.01
CA ASN A 54 -9.39 -28.69 -0.89
C ASN A 54 -9.74 -27.34 -1.54
N ARG A 55 -10.61 -26.56 -0.88
CA ARG A 55 -10.98 -25.21 -1.32
C ARG A 55 -10.09 -24.20 -0.62
N GLN A 56 -9.98 -23.01 -1.21
CA GLN A 56 -9.28 -21.88 -0.63
C GLN A 56 -10.19 -20.65 -0.65
N ARG A 57 -9.97 -19.73 0.29
CA ARG A 57 -10.57 -18.40 0.27
C ARG A 57 -9.51 -17.33 0.39
N ILE A 58 -9.76 -16.19 -0.27
CA ILE A 58 -8.92 -15.00 -0.13
C ILE A 58 -9.60 -14.09 0.88
N VAL A 59 -8.91 -13.79 1.98
CA VAL A 59 -9.38 -12.88 3.02
C VAL A 59 -8.61 -11.58 2.93
N ILE A 60 -9.31 -10.49 2.59
CA ILE A 60 -8.76 -9.14 2.54
C ILE A 60 -9.03 -8.44 3.87
N THR A 61 -7.98 -7.85 4.46
CA THR A 61 -8.04 -7.19 5.78
C THR A 61 -7.84 -5.68 5.70
N GLU A 62 -7.10 -5.20 4.69
CA GLU A 62 -6.80 -3.79 4.46
C GLU A 62 -6.99 -3.47 2.97
N ILE A 63 -7.43 -2.24 2.66
CA ILE A 63 -7.62 -1.77 1.29
C ILE A 63 -6.78 -0.51 1.02
N PRO A 64 -6.41 -0.23 -0.24
CA PRO A 64 -5.67 0.98 -0.58
C PRO A 64 -6.42 2.26 -0.17
N TYR A 65 -5.66 3.30 0.15
CA TYR A 65 -6.21 4.58 0.55
C TYR A 65 -7.10 5.18 -0.55
N GLN A 66 -8.15 5.89 -0.15
CA GLN A 66 -9.18 6.47 -1.03
C GLN A 66 -9.96 5.47 -1.90
N VAL A 67 -9.80 4.16 -1.71
CA VAL A 67 -10.65 3.15 -2.36
C VAL A 67 -11.94 2.95 -1.56
N ASN A 68 -13.08 3.10 -2.23
CA ASN A 68 -14.38 2.79 -1.64
C ASN A 68 -14.60 1.27 -1.57
N LYS A 69 -14.80 0.73 -0.37
CA LYS A 69 -15.02 -0.71 -0.14
C LYS A 69 -16.25 -1.26 -0.87
N ALA A 70 -17.39 -0.58 -0.82
CA ALA A 70 -18.63 -1.06 -1.43
C ALA A 70 -18.49 -1.18 -2.95
N ARG A 71 -17.95 -0.13 -3.59
CA ARG A 71 -17.68 -0.10 -5.03
C ARG A 71 -16.62 -1.12 -5.44
N LEU A 72 -15.65 -1.40 -4.58
CA LEU A 72 -14.65 -2.46 -4.82
C LEU A 72 -15.30 -3.84 -4.84
N VAL A 73 -16.15 -4.14 -3.85
CA VAL A 73 -16.88 -5.42 -3.78
C VAL A 73 -17.80 -5.57 -4.99
N GLU A 74 -18.54 -4.53 -5.35
CA GLU A 74 -19.40 -4.51 -6.55
C GLU A 74 -18.63 -4.80 -7.84
N ARG A 75 -17.39 -4.32 -7.97
CA ARG A 75 -16.56 -4.59 -9.16
C ARG A 75 -15.96 -6.00 -9.20
N ILE A 76 -15.92 -6.69 -8.06
CA ILE A 76 -15.37 -8.05 -7.95
C ILE A 76 -16.48 -9.10 -8.11
N ALA A 77 -17.71 -8.77 -7.71
CA ALA A 77 -18.91 -9.60 -7.86
C ALA A 77 -19.33 -9.73 -9.32
#